data_AF-A0A7V4Q4B1-F1
#
_entry.id   AF-A0A7V4Q4B1-F1
#
_cell.length_a   1.000
_cell.length_b   1.000
_cell.length_c   1.000
_cell.angle_alpha   90.00
_cell.angle_beta   90.00
_cell.angle_gamma   90.00
#
_symmetry.space_group_name_H-M   'P 1'
#
loop_
_entity.id
_entity.type
_entity.pdbx_description
1 polymer ?
#
loop_
_entity_poly.entity_id
_entity_poly.type
_entity_poly.pdbx_seq_one_letter_code
_entity_poly.pdbx_strand_id
1 'polypeptide(L)'
;MQDTEAFLEELGQQVRLRAEGTSNFTKAAMAELACEWLENEGEIEEFTPAHYDVRGMPVHGSGIAEKDDAIDLFVVDWSPETTLKSLTQTEVRQEFKRLKNLFVKAATSNLHEELEESSPVYGLAWSLRKRATTFGRLRLFLISNRLLSSRVDTLENEIIGSWQASFHVWDLQRLARLQDTKAEPIVIN
;
A
#
# COMPACT_ATOMS: atom_id res chain seq x y z
N MET A 1 -6.61 4.81 -23.49
CA MET A 1 -5.62 3.83 -23.02
C MET A 1 -4.26 4.47 -23.18
N GLN A 2 -3.78 5.12 -22.12
CA GLN A 2 -2.46 5.72 -22.08
C GLN A 2 -1.37 4.66 -22.32
N ASP A 3 -0.28 5.04 -22.98
CA ASP A 3 0.90 4.20 -23.11
C ASP A 3 1.51 3.94 -21.72
N THR A 4 1.80 2.68 -21.40
CA THR A 4 2.23 2.27 -20.06
C THR A 4 3.62 2.81 -19.73
N GLU A 5 4.49 2.94 -20.74
CA GLU A 5 5.83 3.53 -20.56
C GLU A 5 5.75 5.03 -20.28
N ALA A 6 4.89 5.75 -21.02
CA ALA A 6 4.63 7.16 -20.76
C ALA A 6 4.06 7.39 -19.36
N PHE A 7 3.11 6.55 -18.93
CA PHE A 7 2.56 6.62 -17.56
C PHE A 7 3.62 6.34 -16.49
N LEU A 8 4.52 5.36 -16.70
CA LEU A 8 5.63 5.10 -15.77
C LEU A 8 6.54 6.33 -15.62
N GLU A 9 6.88 6.99 -16.73
CA GLU A 9 7.72 8.17 -16.71
C GLU A 9 7.04 9.32 -15.95
N GLU A 10 5.77 9.58 -16.26
CA GLU A 10 4.95 10.61 -15.60
C GLU A 10 4.82 10.35 -14.09
N LEU A 11 4.44 9.14 -13.71
CA LEU A 11 4.37 8.70 -12.31
C LEU A 11 5.71 8.95 -11.61
N GLY A 12 6.82 8.57 -12.25
CA GLY A 12 8.17 8.81 -11.74
C GLY A 12 8.45 10.30 -11.49
N GLN A 13 8.03 11.18 -12.39
CA GLN A 13 8.20 12.63 -12.23
C GLN A 13 7.36 13.17 -11.07
N GLN A 14 6.09 12.79 -10.98
CA GLN A 14 5.20 13.23 -9.88
C GLN A 14 5.71 12.78 -8.52
N VAL A 15 6.13 11.51 -8.39
CA VAL A 15 6.71 10.98 -7.16
C VAL A 15 8.00 11.71 -6.78
N ARG A 16 8.89 12.01 -7.74
CA ARG A 16 10.12 12.76 -7.46
C ARG A 16 9.87 14.20 -7.03
N LEU A 17 8.86 14.86 -7.58
CA LEU A 17 8.48 16.21 -7.18
C LEU A 17 7.95 16.23 -5.74
N ARG A 18 7.26 15.17 -5.31
CA ARG A 18 6.72 15.04 -3.94
C ARG A 18 7.77 14.54 -2.94
N ALA A 19 8.71 13.70 -3.38
CA ALA A 19 9.80 13.18 -2.55
C ALA A 19 10.98 14.16 -2.54
N GLU A 20 11.04 15.09 -1.59
CA GLU A 20 12.22 15.94 -1.44
C GLU A 20 13.48 15.11 -1.09
N GLY A 21 14.34 14.87 -2.08
CA GLY A 21 15.77 14.58 -1.92
C GLY A 21 16.24 13.20 -1.42
N THR A 22 15.39 12.26 -0.97
CA THR A 22 15.87 10.89 -0.58
C THR A 22 14.93 9.75 -0.98
N SER A 23 15.49 8.53 -1.14
CA SER A 23 14.75 7.33 -1.57
C SER A 23 13.70 6.82 -0.57
N ASN A 24 13.89 7.04 0.74
CA ASN A 24 12.87 6.70 1.72
C ASN A 24 11.63 7.59 1.53
N PHE A 25 11.85 8.86 1.20
CA PHE A 25 10.75 9.76 0.83
C PHE A 25 10.10 9.36 -0.48
N THR A 26 10.81 8.72 -1.42
CA THR A 26 10.22 8.25 -2.68
C THR A 26 9.12 7.22 -2.46
N LYS A 27 9.33 6.24 -1.58
CA LYS A 27 8.28 5.27 -1.27
C LYS A 27 7.12 5.88 -0.50
N ALA A 28 7.39 6.80 0.43
CA ALA A 28 6.34 7.54 1.14
C ALA A 28 5.51 8.40 0.18
N ALA A 29 6.16 9.16 -0.70
CA ALA A 29 5.53 9.96 -1.73
C ALA A 29 4.71 9.12 -2.72
N MET A 30 5.22 7.94 -3.10
CA MET A 30 4.46 6.98 -3.92
C MET A 30 3.21 6.49 -3.19
N ALA A 31 3.31 6.16 -1.89
CA ALA A 31 2.17 5.74 -1.10
C ALA A 31 1.11 6.85 -1.04
N GLU A 32 1.52 8.07 -0.70
CA GLU A 32 0.63 9.23 -0.63
C GLU A 32 -0.06 9.50 -1.97
N LEU A 33 0.70 9.57 -3.06
CA LEU A 33 0.18 9.85 -4.39
C LEU A 33 -0.83 8.78 -4.84
N ALA A 34 -0.46 7.50 -4.72
CA ALA A 34 -1.34 6.42 -5.14
C ALA A 34 -2.58 6.31 -4.25
N CYS A 35 -2.45 6.45 -2.93
CA CYS A 35 -3.59 6.40 -2.02
C CYS A 35 -4.55 7.58 -2.22
N GLU A 36 -4.05 8.78 -2.53
CA GLU A 36 -4.88 9.92 -2.91
C GLU A 36 -5.74 9.58 -4.14
N TRP A 37 -5.19 8.85 -5.12
CA TRP A 37 -5.97 8.39 -6.26
C TRP A 37 -7.02 7.34 -5.87
N LEU A 38 -6.66 6.40 -4.99
CA LEU A 38 -7.57 5.36 -4.51
C LEU A 38 -8.73 5.92 -3.69
N GLU A 39 -8.48 6.91 -2.84
CA GLU A 39 -9.51 7.62 -2.07
C GLU A 39 -10.48 8.34 -3.00
N ASN A 40 -9.96 9.05 -4.00
CA ASN A 40 -10.79 9.80 -4.97
C ASN A 40 -11.75 8.91 -5.76
N GLU A 41 -11.33 7.68 -6.07
CA GLU A 41 -12.16 6.69 -6.78
C GLU A 41 -12.97 5.79 -5.83
N GLY A 42 -12.83 5.98 -4.51
CA GLY A 42 -13.57 5.25 -3.48
C GLY A 42 -13.12 3.80 -3.26
N GLU A 43 -11.93 3.42 -3.73
CA GLU A 43 -11.33 2.10 -3.51
C GLU A 43 -10.87 1.91 -2.05
N ILE A 44 -10.46 3.00 -1.41
CA ILE A 44 -10.17 3.08 0.02
C ILE A 44 -10.90 4.29 0.61
N GLU A 45 -11.15 4.26 1.92
CA GLU A 45 -11.88 5.35 2.60
C GLU A 45 -10.96 6.39 3.23
N GLU A 46 -9.79 5.95 3.73
CA GLU A 46 -8.83 6.80 4.41
C GLU A 46 -7.41 6.25 4.22
N PHE A 47 -6.44 7.15 4.07
CA PHE A 47 -5.02 6.88 4.16
C PHE A 47 -4.33 7.86 5.12
N THR A 48 -3.71 7.32 6.17
CA THR A 48 -2.79 8.03 7.03
C THR A 48 -1.36 7.57 6.74
N PRO A 49 -0.46 8.47 6.29
CA PRO A 49 0.95 8.15 6.06
C PRO A 49 1.62 7.67 7.35
N ALA A 50 2.36 6.57 7.24
CA ALA A 50 3.07 5.99 8.37
C ALA A 50 4.26 5.16 7.84
N HIS A 51 5.44 5.76 7.80
CA HIS A 51 6.61 5.12 7.22
C HIS A 51 7.48 4.45 8.27
N TYR A 52 7.48 3.10 8.27
CA TYR A 52 8.32 2.30 9.15
C TYR A 52 8.95 1.16 8.40
N ASP A 53 10.20 0.87 8.73
CA ASP A 53 10.85 -0.41 8.42
C ASP A 53 11.55 -0.91 9.68
N VAL A 54 10.86 -1.77 10.42
CA VAL A 54 11.41 -2.37 11.63
C VAL A 54 11.78 -3.81 11.32
N ARG A 55 13.10 -4.10 11.30
CA ARG A 55 13.64 -5.45 11.08
C ARG A 55 13.14 -6.11 9.78
N GLY A 56 13.00 -5.33 8.70
CA GLY A 56 12.60 -5.84 7.38
C GLY A 56 11.09 -6.05 7.23
N MET A 57 10.29 -5.31 8.00
CA MET A 57 8.84 -5.31 7.95
C MET A 57 8.36 -3.90 7.61
N PRO A 58 8.37 -3.52 6.32
CA PRO A 58 8.00 -2.18 5.91
C PRO A 58 6.48 -1.97 5.96
N VAL A 59 6.08 -0.75 6.31
CA VAL A 59 4.74 -0.19 6.14
C VAL A 59 4.87 1.27 5.76
N HIS A 60 3.99 1.75 4.89
CA HIS A 60 4.01 3.12 4.36
C HIS A 60 2.77 3.92 4.74
N GLY A 61 1.75 3.26 5.26
CA GLY A 61 0.60 3.90 5.87
C GLY A 61 -0.45 2.90 6.29
N SER A 62 -1.53 3.43 6.87
CA SER A 62 -2.69 2.67 7.32
C SER A 62 -3.96 3.48 7.15
N GLY A 63 -5.11 2.80 7.12
CA GLY A 63 -6.42 3.44 7.07
C GLY A 63 -7.48 2.61 7.77
N ILE A 64 -8.69 3.15 7.87
CA ILE A 64 -9.88 2.40 8.25
C ILE A 64 -10.89 2.43 7.12
N ALA A 65 -11.34 1.24 6.75
CA ALA A 65 -12.50 1.05 5.91
C ALA A 65 -13.69 0.81 6.82
N GLU A 66 -14.39 1.88 7.21
CA GLU A 66 -15.56 1.81 8.09
C GLU A 66 -16.68 0.96 7.47
N LYS A 67 -16.87 1.06 6.15
CA LYS A 67 -17.91 0.30 5.42
C LYS A 67 -17.63 -1.20 5.42
N ASP A 68 -16.35 -1.57 5.36
CA ASP A 68 -15.92 -2.96 5.31
C ASP A 68 -15.62 -3.55 6.70
N ASP A 69 -15.68 -2.72 7.74
CA ASP A 69 -15.24 -3.03 9.10
C ASP A 69 -13.83 -3.62 9.12
N ALA A 70 -12.89 -2.93 8.45
CA ALA A 70 -11.54 -3.43 8.21
C ALA A 70 -10.44 -2.39 8.47
N ILE A 71 -9.27 -2.89 8.86
CA ILE A 71 -8.03 -2.13 8.90
C ILE A 71 -7.32 -2.26 7.55
N ASP A 72 -6.88 -1.14 7.00
CA ASP A 72 -6.05 -1.11 5.80
C ASP A 72 -4.58 -0.90 6.17
N LEU A 73 -3.70 -1.68 5.54
CA LEU A 73 -2.25 -1.48 5.63
C LEU A 73 -1.63 -1.46 4.25
N PHE A 74 -0.67 -0.55 4.05
CA PHE A 74 -0.08 -0.28 2.76
C PHE A 74 1.43 -0.51 2.78
N VAL A 75 1.93 -1.22 1.77
CA VAL A 75 3.36 -1.37 1.49
C VAL A 75 3.67 -0.97 0.05
N VAL A 76 4.78 -0.28 -0.15
CA VAL A 76 5.25 0.19 -1.45
C VAL A 76 6.47 -0.59 -1.91
N ASP A 77 6.34 -1.16 -3.10
CA ASP A 77 7.43 -1.66 -3.92
C ASP A 77 7.76 -0.62 -4.99
N TRP A 78 8.97 -0.05 -4.94
CA TRP A 78 9.38 1.01 -5.86
C TRP A 78 10.66 0.63 -6.58
N SER A 79 10.63 0.72 -7.91
CA SER A 79 11.81 0.62 -8.77
C SER A 79 12.16 2.02 -9.33
N PRO A 80 13.41 2.50 -9.20
CA PRO A 80 13.81 3.78 -9.78
C PRO A 80 14.03 3.71 -11.31
N GLU A 81 13.95 2.52 -11.89
CA GLU A 81 14.17 2.29 -13.32
C GLU A 81 13.05 2.94 -14.15
N THR A 82 13.41 3.52 -15.29
CA THR A 82 12.46 4.11 -16.25
C THR A 82 11.95 3.09 -17.28
N THR A 83 12.34 1.83 -17.14
CA THR A 83 11.93 0.73 -18.04
C THR A 83 10.92 -0.16 -17.35
N LEU A 84 10.00 -0.73 -18.11
CA LEU A 84 9.01 -1.67 -17.58
C LEU A 84 9.71 -2.89 -16.97
N LYS A 85 9.37 -3.17 -15.71
CA LYS A 85 9.83 -4.35 -14.98
C LYS A 85 8.65 -5.19 -14.54
N SER A 86 8.87 -6.49 -14.45
CA SER A 86 7.88 -7.40 -13.89
C SER A 86 7.98 -7.45 -12.36
N LEU A 87 6.82 -7.51 -11.72
CA LEU A 87 6.61 -7.88 -10.33
C LEU A 87 6.11 -9.33 -10.30
N THR A 88 6.92 -10.22 -9.73
CA THR A 88 6.67 -11.66 -9.73
C THR A 88 5.82 -12.10 -8.54
N GLN A 89 5.22 -13.29 -8.64
CA GLN A 89 4.43 -13.89 -7.54
C GLN A 89 5.23 -14.03 -6.24
N THR A 90 6.52 -14.38 -6.35
CA THR A 90 7.42 -14.54 -5.20
C THR A 90 7.63 -13.21 -4.49
N GLU A 91 7.87 -12.13 -5.24
CA GLU A 91 8.05 -10.79 -4.68
C GLU A 91 6.76 -10.28 -4.03
N VAL A 92 5.61 -10.45 -4.68
CA VAL A 92 4.29 -10.11 -4.11
C VAL A 92 4.07 -10.83 -2.77
N ARG A 93 4.31 -12.14 -2.73
CA ARG A 93 4.17 -12.94 -1.50
C ARG A 93 5.15 -12.50 -0.43
N GLN A 94 6.36 -12.10 -0.81
CA GLN A 94 7.37 -11.62 0.12
C GLN A 94 6.96 -10.31 0.77
N GLU A 95 6.47 -9.33 0.01
CA GLU A 95 6.01 -8.05 0.55
C GLU A 95 4.80 -8.24 1.48
N PHE A 96 3.80 -9.04 1.06
CA PHE A 96 2.67 -9.35 1.94
C PHE A 96 3.06 -10.13 3.19
N LYS A 97 4.01 -11.06 3.10
CA LYS A 97 4.53 -11.77 4.29
C LYS A 97 5.14 -10.79 5.29
N ARG A 98 5.91 -9.81 4.81
CA ARG A 98 6.53 -8.79 5.67
C ARG A 98 5.48 -7.90 6.33
N LEU A 99 4.48 -7.44 5.57
CA LEU A 99 3.40 -6.61 6.08
C LEU A 99 2.51 -7.37 7.08
N LYS A 100 2.22 -8.65 6.83
CA LYS A 100 1.54 -9.54 7.78
C LYS A 100 2.31 -9.66 9.09
N ASN A 101 3.62 -9.88 9.03
CA ASN A 101 4.45 -10.01 10.22
C ASN A 101 4.44 -8.71 11.04
N LEU A 102 4.48 -7.54 10.39
CA LEU A 102 4.32 -6.24 11.05
C LEU A 102 2.99 -6.18 11.82
N PHE A 103 1.89 -6.48 11.13
CA PHE A 103 0.56 -6.43 11.72
C PHE A 103 0.44 -7.39 12.91
N VAL A 104 0.85 -8.64 12.76
CA VAL A 104 0.83 -9.63 13.85
C VAL A 104 1.64 -9.11 15.04
N LYS A 105 2.86 -8.64 14.82
CA LYS A 105 3.70 -8.14 15.90
C LYS A 105 3.08 -6.92 16.60
N ALA A 106 2.51 -5.99 15.85
CA ALA A 106 1.81 -4.82 16.39
C ALA A 106 0.56 -5.21 17.19
N ALA A 107 -0.25 -6.10 16.64
CA ALA A 107 -1.51 -6.54 17.22
C ALA A 107 -1.31 -7.45 18.44
N THR A 108 -0.31 -8.34 18.45
CA THR A 108 -0.16 -9.37 19.50
C THR A 108 0.96 -9.12 20.49
N SER A 109 2.05 -8.45 20.10
CA SER A 109 3.31 -8.55 20.84
C SER A 109 3.82 -7.23 21.42
N ASN A 110 2.93 -6.35 21.87
CA ASN A 110 3.27 -5.04 22.43
C ASN A 110 4.41 -4.35 21.66
N LEU A 111 4.37 -4.36 20.32
CA LEU A 111 5.45 -3.79 19.50
C LEU A 111 5.80 -2.35 19.91
N HIS A 112 4.81 -1.60 20.37
CA HIS A 112 4.97 -0.26 20.92
C HIS A 112 5.92 -0.20 22.15
N GLU A 113 6.01 -1.25 22.97
CA GLU A 113 6.98 -1.34 24.09
C GLU A 113 8.43 -1.55 23.61
N GLU A 114 8.63 -2.07 22.39
CA GLU A 114 9.96 -2.16 21.76
C GLU A 114 10.36 -0.85 21.03
N LEU A 115 9.49 0.16 21.02
CA LEU A 115 9.66 1.40 20.26
C LEU A 115 9.78 2.60 21.20
N GLU A 116 10.54 3.62 20.79
CA GLU A 116 10.56 4.89 21.52
C GLU A 116 9.19 5.58 21.42
N GLU A 117 8.61 5.99 22.55
CA GLU A 117 7.26 6.58 22.61
C GLU A 117 7.10 7.85 21.75
N SER A 118 8.19 8.60 21.57
CA SER A 118 8.24 9.78 20.70
C SER A 118 8.34 9.45 19.22
N SER A 119 8.62 8.18 18.87
CA SER A 119 8.73 7.77 17.48
C SER A 119 7.34 7.71 16.84
N PRO A 120 7.20 8.15 15.57
CA PRO A 120 5.94 7.97 14.86
C PRO A 120 5.50 6.48 14.83
N VAL A 121 6.46 5.54 14.83
CA VAL A 121 6.25 4.08 14.80
C VAL A 121 5.37 3.61 15.95
N TYR A 122 5.59 4.22 17.12
CA TYR A 122 4.82 3.94 18.32
C TYR A 122 3.33 4.22 18.10
N GLY A 123 3.01 5.36 17.50
CA GLY A 123 1.62 5.78 17.24
C GLY A 123 0.86 4.77 16.39
N LEU A 124 1.48 4.27 15.30
CA LEU A 124 0.87 3.22 14.47
C LEU A 124 0.75 1.90 15.23
N ALA A 125 1.83 1.44 15.88
CA ALA A 125 1.82 0.16 16.60
C ALA A 125 0.75 0.14 17.70
N TRP A 126 0.61 1.24 18.44
CA TRP A 126 -0.43 1.42 19.46
C TRP A 126 -1.83 1.46 18.86
N SER A 127 -2.01 2.21 17.75
CA SER A 127 -3.27 2.27 17.02
C SER A 127 -3.71 0.89 16.53
N LEU A 128 -2.81 0.13 15.90
CA LEU A 128 -3.08 -1.23 15.43
C LEU A 128 -3.43 -2.16 16.58
N ARG A 129 -2.71 -2.10 17.70
CA ARG A 129 -3.02 -2.89 18.89
C ARG A 129 -4.45 -2.66 19.39
N LYS A 130 -4.85 -1.39 19.50
CA LYS A 130 -6.21 -1.01 19.93
C LYS A 130 -7.28 -1.41 18.93
N ARG A 131 -7.01 -1.26 17.64
CA ARG A 131 -7.98 -1.53 16.58
C ARG A 131 -8.12 -3.02 16.31
N ALA A 132 -7.05 -3.80 16.43
CA ALA A 132 -7.07 -5.23 16.20
C ALA A 132 -7.96 -6.01 17.19
N THR A 133 -8.29 -5.45 18.35
CA THR A 133 -9.29 -6.03 19.27
C THR A 133 -10.73 -5.77 18.85
N THR A 134 -10.95 -4.79 17.97
CA THR A 134 -12.28 -4.34 17.53
C THR A 134 -12.60 -4.85 16.13
N PHE A 135 -11.63 -4.78 15.21
CA PHE A 135 -11.80 -5.13 13.81
C PHE A 135 -11.39 -6.58 13.56
N GLY A 136 -12.27 -7.35 12.93
CA GLY A 136 -12.03 -8.74 12.53
C GLY A 136 -11.43 -8.90 11.13
N ARG A 137 -11.33 -7.82 10.35
CA ARG A 137 -10.87 -7.84 8.96
C ARG A 137 -9.64 -6.96 8.74
N LEU A 138 -8.79 -7.41 7.82
CA LEU A 138 -7.56 -6.76 7.43
C LEU A 138 -7.47 -6.74 5.90
N ARG A 139 -7.26 -5.58 5.30
CA ARG A 139 -6.98 -5.44 3.86
C ARG A 139 -5.53 -4.99 3.70
N LEU A 140 -4.75 -5.80 2.99
CA LEU A 140 -3.32 -5.56 2.78
C LEU A 140 -3.10 -5.11 1.35
N PHE A 141 -2.52 -3.94 1.17
CA PHE A 141 -2.30 -3.32 -0.13
C PHE A 141 -0.81 -3.29 -0.47
N LEU A 142 -0.47 -3.79 -1.66
CA LEU A 142 0.85 -3.64 -2.28
C LEU A 142 0.73 -2.67 -3.45
N ILE A 143 1.39 -1.53 -3.35
CA ILE A 143 1.46 -0.51 -4.41
C ILE A 143 2.81 -0.65 -5.11
N SER A 144 2.80 -0.75 -6.44
CA SER A 144 4.03 -0.92 -7.23
C SER A 144 3.99 -0.16 -8.55
N ASN A 145 5.15 0.39 -8.94
CA ASN A 145 5.37 0.95 -10.27
C ASN A 145 5.87 -0.10 -11.29
N ARG A 146 5.85 -1.39 -10.93
CA ARG A 146 6.17 -2.50 -11.82
C ARG A 146 4.88 -3.14 -12.34
N LEU A 147 4.97 -3.88 -13.44
CA LEU A 147 3.86 -4.64 -14.02
C LEU A 147 3.70 -5.99 -13.33
N LEU A 148 2.50 -6.30 -12.86
CA LEU A 148 2.22 -7.62 -12.30
C LEU A 148 2.45 -8.69 -13.37
N SER A 149 3.24 -9.71 -13.04
CA SER A 149 3.49 -10.80 -13.98
C SER A 149 2.19 -11.53 -14.32
N SER A 150 1.99 -11.89 -15.58
CA SER A 150 0.83 -12.70 -16.01
C SER A 150 0.76 -14.09 -15.37
N ARG A 151 1.84 -14.52 -14.70
CA ARG A 151 1.93 -15.77 -13.93
C ARG A 151 1.56 -15.60 -12.45
N VAL A 152 1.18 -14.40 -12.00
CA VAL A 152 0.68 -14.20 -10.65
C VAL A 152 -0.74 -14.77 -10.59
N ASP A 153 -0.94 -15.73 -9.69
CA ASP A 153 -2.23 -16.32 -9.42
C ASP A 153 -3.09 -15.38 -8.57
N THR A 154 -4.39 -15.69 -8.48
CA THR A 154 -5.26 -15.00 -7.54
C THR A 154 -4.74 -15.19 -6.12
N LEU A 155 -4.65 -14.08 -5.37
CA LEU A 155 -4.28 -14.11 -3.97
C LEU A 155 -5.52 -14.46 -3.15
N GLU A 156 -5.51 -15.65 -2.56
CA GLU A 156 -6.61 -16.10 -1.70
C GLU A 156 -6.60 -15.36 -0.36
N ASN A 157 -7.79 -15.14 0.20
CA ASN A 157 -7.93 -14.62 1.55
C ASN A 157 -7.33 -15.60 2.56
N GLU A 158 -6.71 -15.08 3.60
CA GLU A 158 -6.08 -15.87 4.65
C GLU A 158 -6.70 -15.57 6.02
N ILE A 159 -6.64 -16.53 6.94
CA ILE A 159 -6.93 -16.29 8.36
C ILE A 159 -5.61 -16.13 9.10
N ILE A 160 -5.43 -14.98 9.75
CA ILE A 160 -4.26 -14.67 10.58
C ILE A 160 -4.76 -14.57 12.02
N GLY A 161 -4.57 -15.61 12.83
CA GLY A 161 -5.17 -15.64 14.17
C GLY A 161 -6.71 -15.55 14.09
N SER A 162 -7.29 -14.46 14.59
CA SER A 162 -8.73 -14.17 14.51
C SER A 162 -9.12 -13.22 13.36
N TRP A 163 -8.14 -12.73 12.57
CA TRP A 163 -8.38 -11.74 11.52
C TRP A 163 -8.53 -12.40 10.14
N GLN A 164 -9.54 -11.97 9.38
CA GLN A 164 -9.69 -12.31 7.97
C GLN A 164 -8.90 -11.30 7.13
N ALA A 165 -7.83 -11.77 6.49
CA ALA A 165 -6.94 -10.97 5.67
C ALA A 165 -7.27 -11.13 4.18
N SER A 166 -7.36 -10.01 3.46
CA SER A 166 -7.45 -9.93 2.01
C SER A 166 -6.24 -9.18 1.44
N PHE A 167 -5.88 -9.49 0.19
CA PHE A 167 -4.67 -8.97 -0.45
C PHE A 167 -5.00 -8.26 -1.75
N HIS A 168 -4.48 -7.04 -1.90
CA HIS A 168 -4.81 -6.13 -2.99
C HIS A 168 -3.52 -5.63 -3.63
N VAL A 169 -3.30 -5.94 -4.90
CA VAL A 169 -2.17 -5.42 -5.65
C VAL A 169 -2.64 -4.28 -6.54
N TRP A 170 -1.94 -3.16 -6.42
CA TRP A 170 -2.03 -1.98 -7.29
C TRP A 170 -0.71 -1.84 -8.03
N ASP A 171 -0.61 -2.57 -9.13
CA ASP A 171 0.52 -2.52 -10.03
C ASP A 171 0.42 -1.32 -10.99
N LEU A 172 1.45 -1.11 -11.80
CA LEU A 172 1.52 0.01 -12.74
C LEU A 172 0.30 0.07 -13.67
N GLN A 173 -0.17 -1.09 -14.17
CA GLN A 173 -1.28 -1.14 -15.12
C GLN A 173 -2.62 -0.83 -14.45
N ARG A 174 -2.84 -1.26 -13.20
CA ARG A 174 -4.07 -0.92 -12.47
C ARG A 174 -4.09 0.56 -12.08
N LEU A 175 -2.95 1.13 -11.68
CA LEU A 175 -2.81 2.56 -11.41
C LEU A 175 -3.04 3.42 -12.66
N ALA A 176 -2.50 3.02 -13.82
CA ALA A 176 -2.73 3.72 -15.09
C ALA A 176 -4.23 3.75 -15.45
N ARG A 177 -4.93 2.61 -15.29
CA ARG A 177 -6.38 2.52 -15.54
C ARG A 177 -7.19 3.41 -14.61
N LEU A 178 -6.77 3.54 -13.36
CA LEU A 178 -7.40 4.41 -12.36
C LEU A 178 -7.29 5.90 -12.71
N GLN A 179 -6.20 6.30 -13.39
CA GLN A 179 -6.02 7.69 -13.84
C GLN A 179 -6.70 7.94 -15.18
N ASP A 180 -6.73 6.95 -16.08
CA ASP A 180 -7.44 7.05 -17.38
C ASP A 180 -8.94 7.31 -17.20
N THR A 181 -9.59 6.77 -16.15
CA THR A 181 -11.03 6.98 -15.87
C THR A 181 -11.38 8.44 -15.55
N LYS A 182 -10.42 9.27 -15.14
CA LYS A 182 -10.63 10.71 -14.93
C LYS A 182 -10.69 11.52 -16.22
N ALA A 183 -10.25 10.95 -17.35
CA ALA A 183 -10.07 11.68 -18.61
C ALA A 183 -11.27 11.60 -19.58
N GLU A 184 -12.35 10.87 -19.26
CA GLU A 184 -13.55 10.87 -20.10
C GLU A 184 -14.49 12.03 -19.70
N PRO A 185 -14.64 13.09 -20.52
CA PRO A 185 -15.72 14.04 -20.31
C PRO A 185 -17.04 13.32 -20.53
N ILE A 186 -17.97 13.47 -19.58
CA ILE A 186 -19.36 13.04 -19.74
C ILE A 186 -19.92 13.81 -20.95
N VAL A 187 -20.03 13.13 -22.09
CA VAL A 187 -20.77 13.64 -23.24
C VAL A 187 -22.25 13.49 -22.89
N ILE A 188 -22.85 14.60 -22.45
CA ILE A 188 -24.30 14.70 -22.31
C ILE A 188 -24.85 14.89 -23.73
N ASN A 189 -25.53 13.88 -24.26
CA ASN A 189 -26.35 13.97 -25.48
C ASN A 189 -27.80 14.32 -25.12
#